data_AF-A0A662Q6V0-F1
#
_entry.id   AF-A0A662Q6V0-F1
#
_cell.length_a   1.000
_cell.length_b   1.000
_cell.length_c   1.000
_cell.angle_alpha   90.00
_cell.angle_beta   90.00
_cell.angle_gamma   90.00
#
_symmetry.space_group_name_H-M   'P 1'
#
loop_
_entity.id
_entity.type
_entity.pdbx_description
1 polymer ?
#
loop_
_entity_poly.entity_id
_entity_poly.type
_entity_poly.pdbx_seq_one_letter_code
_entity_poly.pdbx_strand_id
1 'polypeptide(L)'
;MGELKMLKEKIVSLVVVLGLICVSQGITAPPVIKEISSTGGHPQNKTGPHDRMYLVKPGDKINFTVKAKGADKFVWLVNKQVQSGVNGNTFTLTIPRRAKGIWEIHVQAIGKDGVAHAEWVVSTLTKEEAPDIFEYFTDGRFTNRMETDPWGRTPIDWYTVADQPPPDPTRCYLQSASSGPTDDEGNVNSTIYTPSDIAYGTWIFKFLLPADHYDGRGGWTHLRFCFIDAEDPTIPPFWYVRSMDSHNYTGLGHVNRIDHDCGWSPVRKMWHEVKIIRTPDGGLFTWTDGTFQFRGRELRGKKCASLNIKLAHYRPDRNPEGVICCDMVEVYRNRYLFPRSIRYGEYIHDWAWKRWEPLEIERWFRFGSPTYFLVPPKPIAINLSRRTVKRWGNQMYLPVIKKGIVVEGTNIRLRDIANRIRNKKLFEYDRKTKTAICRTNLVISEGSELVLDGETLKFDCQKDGQYDFAVMFGATLRMNNSKITTTNDHYFNWRLASITHFGYHAGPLHSPIYTPWTTDLWYHGLCTLLIHNSTIDNFGYFFISSPMQVEITNTKFTNIHEVDTADYEHLWPRPGEFRTKALKNKFKGNKGFWLAMISIRTIGFDIRDLTFKGKRSPLNLTFMMNDVDYKNLN
;
A
#
# COMPACT_ATOMS: atom_id res chain seq x y z
N MET A 1 -20.24 -0.29 -87.02
CA MET A 1 -21.29 -0.92 -86.17
C MET A 1 -20.74 -1.84 -85.07
N GLY A 2 -19.45 -1.73 -84.70
CA GLY A 2 -18.82 -2.57 -83.65
C GLY A 2 -18.48 -1.86 -82.34
N GLU A 3 -18.50 -0.52 -82.28
CA GLU A 3 -18.06 0.24 -81.09
C GLU A 3 -19.20 0.74 -80.19
N LEU A 4 -20.44 0.79 -80.67
CA LEU A 4 -21.59 1.22 -79.86
C LEU A 4 -22.16 0.11 -78.94
N LYS A 5 -21.72 -1.14 -79.12
CA LYS A 5 -22.16 -2.29 -78.31
C LYS A 5 -21.31 -2.47 -77.04
N MET A 6 -20.02 -2.10 -77.09
CA MET A 6 -19.13 -2.15 -75.92
C MET A 6 -19.37 -1.04 -74.88
N LEU A 7 -19.99 0.09 -75.25
CA LEU A 7 -20.25 1.18 -74.31
C LEU A 7 -21.51 0.93 -73.46
N LYS A 8 -22.52 0.23 -74.00
CA LYS A 8 -23.73 -0.16 -73.24
C LYS A 8 -23.45 -1.28 -72.22
N GLU A 9 -22.56 -2.22 -72.53
CA GLU A 9 -22.20 -3.30 -71.58
C GLU A 9 -21.28 -2.83 -70.44
N LYS A 10 -20.45 -1.79 -70.67
CA LYS A 10 -19.66 -1.15 -69.61
C LYS A 10 -20.49 -0.24 -68.69
N ILE A 11 -21.52 0.43 -69.20
CA ILE A 11 -22.39 1.28 -68.36
C ILE A 11 -23.37 0.43 -67.53
N VAL A 12 -23.85 -0.71 -68.06
CA VAL A 12 -24.69 -1.64 -67.27
C VAL A 12 -23.87 -2.38 -66.20
N SER A 13 -22.60 -2.67 -66.44
CA SER A 13 -21.71 -3.26 -65.42
C SER A 13 -21.25 -2.26 -64.36
N LEU A 14 -21.19 -0.95 -64.67
CA LEU A 14 -20.85 0.09 -63.70
C LEU A 14 -22.05 0.44 -62.78
N VAL A 15 -23.29 0.31 -63.26
CA VAL A 15 -24.50 0.56 -62.46
C VAL A 15 -24.89 -0.66 -61.59
N VAL A 16 -24.53 -1.89 -61.97
CA VAL A 16 -24.74 -3.08 -61.12
C VAL A 16 -23.66 -3.23 -60.03
N VAL A 17 -22.47 -2.64 -60.21
CA VAL A 17 -21.41 -2.64 -59.17
C VAL A 17 -21.53 -1.44 -58.20
N LEU A 18 -22.26 -0.38 -58.56
CA LEU A 18 -22.60 0.71 -57.63
C LEU A 18 -23.92 0.50 -56.85
N GLY A 19 -24.72 -0.52 -57.22
CA GLY A 19 -25.97 -0.87 -56.55
C GLY A 19 -25.88 -1.95 -55.47
N LEU A 20 -24.70 -2.53 -55.22
CA LEU A 20 -24.52 -3.65 -54.29
C LEU A 20 -23.17 -3.60 -53.53
N ILE A 21 -22.70 -2.38 -53.25
CA ILE A 21 -21.73 -2.11 -52.17
C ILE A 21 -22.35 -1.11 -51.20
N CYS A 22 -23.61 -1.33 -50.83
CA CYS A 22 -23.94 -1.31 -49.41
C CYS A 22 -23.48 -2.65 -48.85
N VAL A 23 -22.15 -2.88 -48.83
CA VAL A 23 -21.62 -3.68 -47.74
C VAL A 23 -22.05 -2.87 -46.55
N SER A 24 -23.06 -3.36 -45.83
CA SER A 24 -23.15 -3.11 -44.42
C SER A 24 -21.75 -3.47 -43.89
N GLN A 25 -20.86 -2.48 -43.84
CA GLN A 25 -20.02 -2.34 -42.68
C GLN A 25 -21.06 -2.29 -41.58
N GLY A 26 -21.42 -3.49 -41.07
CA GLY A 26 -22.28 -3.59 -39.93
C GLY A 26 -21.57 -2.71 -38.93
N ILE A 27 -22.18 -1.58 -38.60
CA ILE A 27 -21.79 -0.82 -37.44
C ILE A 27 -22.08 -1.80 -36.32
N THR A 28 -21.10 -2.66 -36.02
CA THR A 28 -21.22 -3.66 -34.97
C THR A 28 -21.26 -2.82 -33.71
N ALA A 29 -22.46 -2.68 -33.15
CA ALA A 29 -22.63 -1.91 -31.94
C ALA A 29 -21.75 -2.51 -30.84
N PRO A 30 -21.15 -1.70 -29.95
CA PRO A 30 -20.47 -2.20 -28.77
C PRO A 30 -21.35 -3.22 -28.03
N PRO A 31 -20.77 -4.22 -27.36
CA PRO A 31 -21.55 -5.18 -26.59
C PRO A 31 -22.45 -4.46 -25.59
N VAL A 32 -23.64 -5.01 -25.33
CA VAL A 32 -24.58 -4.47 -24.35
C VAL A 32 -25.06 -5.59 -23.45
N ILE A 33 -24.89 -5.44 -22.14
CA ILE A 33 -25.50 -6.31 -21.13
C ILE A 33 -26.95 -5.89 -20.98
N LYS A 34 -27.88 -6.79 -21.33
CA LYS A 34 -29.33 -6.57 -21.28
C LYS A 34 -29.95 -7.00 -19.96
N GLU A 35 -29.34 -7.98 -19.32
CA GLU A 35 -29.85 -8.54 -18.08
C GLU A 35 -28.68 -9.07 -17.24
N ILE A 36 -28.80 -8.88 -15.93
CA ILE A 36 -27.90 -9.45 -14.94
C ILE A 36 -28.74 -10.25 -13.95
N SER A 37 -28.23 -11.37 -13.45
CA SER A 37 -28.91 -12.11 -12.38
C SER A 37 -27.93 -12.82 -11.46
N SER A 38 -28.34 -13.02 -10.21
CA SER A 38 -27.62 -13.84 -9.24
C SER A 38 -28.57 -14.76 -8.46
N THR A 39 -28.18 -16.01 -8.27
CA THR A 39 -28.98 -17.07 -7.62
C THR A 39 -28.14 -17.99 -6.74
N GLY A 40 -28.77 -18.67 -5.78
CA GLY A 40 -28.09 -19.55 -4.82
C GLY A 40 -27.70 -18.85 -3.51
N GLY A 41 -27.06 -19.61 -2.62
CA GLY A 41 -26.69 -19.15 -1.28
C GLY A 41 -27.89 -18.90 -0.36
N HIS A 42 -27.65 -18.15 0.71
CA HIS A 42 -28.66 -17.76 1.70
C HIS A 42 -28.69 -16.23 1.83
N PRO A 43 -29.14 -15.51 0.79
CA PRO A 43 -29.02 -14.07 0.74
C PRO A 43 -29.96 -13.37 1.74
N GLN A 44 -29.55 -12.21 2.24
CA GLN A 44 -30.42 -11.24 2.94
C GLN A 44 -30.33 -9.88 2.27
N ASN A 45 -31.39 -9.06 2.39
CA ASN A 45 -31.55 -7.80 1.65
C ASN A 45 -31.54 -7.99 0.13
N LYS A 46 -32.07 -9.13 -0.33
CA LYS A 46 -32.22 -9.47 -1.75
C LYS A 46 -33.69 -9.75 -2.05
N THR A 47 -34.30 -8.86 -2.80
CA THR A 47 -35.70 -8.90 -3.26
C THR A 47 -35.87 -9.72 -4.54
N GLY A 48 -34.83 -9.79 -5.38
CA GLY A 48 -34.92 -10.45 -6.67
C GLY A 48 -33.57 -10.92 -7.22
N PRO A 49 -33.56 -11.63 -8.37
CA PRO A 49 -32.32 -12.07 -9.01
C PRO A 49 -31.48 -10.90 -9.54
N HIS A 50 -32.08 -9.75 -9.83
CA HIS A 50 -31.41 -8.61 -10.45
C HIS A 50 -30.66 -7.71 -9.47
N ASP A 51 -30.84 -7.91 -8.16
CA ASP A 51 -30.17 -7.10 -7.15
C ASP A 51 -28.66 -7.31 -7.19
N ARG A 52 -27.91 -6.21 -7.13
CA ARG A 52 -26.45 -6.20 -7.24
C ARG A 52 -25.78 -6.40 -5.89
N MET A 53 -26.41 -5.94 -4.81
CA MET A 53 -25.81 -5.84 -3.50
C MET A 53 -26.65 -6.52 -2.43
N TYR A 54 -26.06 -7.43 -1.66
CA TYR A 54 -26.77 -8.17 -0.60
C TYR A 54 -25.83 -8.92 0.35
N LEU A 55 -26.34 -9.33 1.52
CA LEU A 55 -25.59 -10.17 2.46
C LEU A 55 -25.67 -11.64 2.07
N VAL A 56 -24.63 -12.39 2.42
CA VAL A 56 -24.49 -13.84 2.22
C VAL A 56 -23.82 -14.49 3.42
N LYS A 57 -23.81 -15.83 3.48
CA LYS A 57 -23.16 -16.59 4.56
C LYS A 57 -21.83 -17.20 4.12
N PRO A 58 -20.86 -17.35 5.04
CA PRO A 58 -19.65 -18.14 4.76
C PRO A 58 -20.01 -19.54 4.27
N GLY A 59 -19.42 -19.96 3.15
CA GLY A 59 -19.69 -21.24 2.50
C GLY A 59 -20.80 -21.22 1.45
N ASP A 60 -21.53 -20.11 1.30
CA ASP A 60 -22.54 -19.97 0.24
C ASP A 60 -21.94 -20.14 -1.15
N LYS A 61 -22.72 -20.72 -2.07
CA LYS A 61 -22.42 -20.81 -3.49
C LYS A 61 -23.42 -19.97 -4.26
N ILE A 62 -22.91 -18.98 -5.00
CA ILE A 62 -23.72 -18.01 -5.72
C ILE A 62 -23.36 -18.09 -7.20
N ASN A 63 -24.36 -18.23 -8.06
CA ASN A 63 -24.24 -18.20 -9.50
C ASN A 63 -24.60 -16.81 -10.01
N PHE A 64 -23.67 -16.14 -10.68
CA PHE A 64 -23.85 -14.86 -11.35
C PHE A 64 -23.96 -15.10 -12.84
N THR A 65 -24.93 -14.49 -13.50
CA THR A 65 -25.18 -14.65 -14.94
C THR A 65 -25.44 -13.30 -15.59
N VAL A 66 -24.94 -13.13 -16.81
CA VAL A 66 -25.27 -12.00 -17.68
C VAL A 66 -25.86 -12.47 -19.00
N LYS A 67 -26.79 -11.69 -19.55
CA LYS A 67 -27.22 -11.81 -20.94
C LYS A 67 -26.69 -10.61 -21.71
N ALA A 68 -25.72 -10.82 -22.57
CA ALA A 68 -25.10 -9.77 -23.38
C ALA A 68 -25.36 -10.00 -24.87
N LYS A 69 -25.67 -8.93 -25.60
CA LYS A 69 -25.74 -8.91 -27.06
C LYS A 69 -24.43 -8.37 -27.61
N GLY A 70 -23.86 -9.03 -28.63
CA GLY A 70 -22.63 -8.58 -29.29
C GLY A 70 -21.34 -8.86 -28.52
N ALA A 71 -21.39 -9.70 -27.48
CA ALA A 71 -20.20 -10.13 -26.73
C ALA A 71 -19.67 -11.46 -27.29
N ASP A 72 -18.38 -11.49 -27.60
CA ASP A 72 -17.63 -12.67 -28.06
C ASP A 72 -16.94 -13.40 -26.89
N LYS A 73 -16.67 -12.67 -25.79
CA LYS A 73 -15.91 -13.18 -24.64
C LYS A 73 -16.40 -12.56 -23.33
N PHE A 74 -16.29 -13.33 -22.25
CA PHE A 74 -16.49 -12.83 -20.89
C PHE A 74 -15.21 -12.97 -20.08
N VAL A 75 -14.87 -11.93 -19.29
CA VAL A 75 -13.80 -11.96 -18.30
C VAL A 75 -14.40 -11.63 -16.94
N TRP A 76 -14.26 -12.56 -16.00
CA TRP A 76 -14.74 -12.40 -14.63
C TRP A 76 -13.60 -12.01 -13.71
N LEU A 77 -13.87 -11.07 -12.81
CA LEU A 77 -12.96 -10.65 -11.75
C LEU A 77 -13.65 -10.75 -10.40
N VAL A 78 -12.88 -11.13 -9.37
CA VAL A 78 -13.29 -11.04 -7.98
C VAL A 78 -12.33 -10.12 -7.25
N ASN A 79 -12.83 -9.04 -6.65
CA ASN A 79 -12.01 -7.99 -6.01
C ASN A 79 -10.91 -7.45 -6.95
N LYS A 80 -11.25 -7.19 -8.22
CA LYS A 80 -10.34 -6.82 -9.33
C LYS A 80 -9.29 -7.87 -9.75
N GLN A 81 -9.38 -9.11 -9.26
CA GLN A 81 -8.51 -10.23 -9.68
C GLN A 81 -9.19 -11.13 -10.71
N VAL A 82 -8.56 -11.30 -11.88
CA VAL A 82 -9.08 -12.12 -12.98
C VAL A 82 -9.21 -13.58 -12.56
N GLN A 83 -10.37 -14.19 -12.85
CA GLN A 83 -10.66 -15.58 -12.57
C GLN A 83 -10.26 -16.45 -13.77
N SER A 84 -9.31 -17.36 -13.57
CA SER A 84 -8.81 -18.24 -14.63
C SER A 84 -9.79 -19.37 -14.94
N GLY A 85 -9.86 -19.76 -16.23
CA GLY A 85 -10.70 -20.88 -16.67
C GLY A 85 -12.20 -20.58 -16.79
N VAL A 86 -12.62 -19.32 -16.64
CA VAL A 86 -14.02 -18.89 -16.76
C VAL A 86 -14.18 -17.95 -17.95
N ASN A 87 -14.80 -18.44 -19.03
CA ASN A 87 -14.98 -17.67 -20.28
C ASN A 87 -16.46 -17.51 -20.69
N GLY A 88 -17.38 -18.10 -19.92
CA GLY A 88 -18.82 -18.06 -20.20
C GLY A 88 -19.52 -16.86 -19.59
N ASN A 89 -20.79 -16.69 -19.93
CA ASN A 89 -21.66 -15.64 -19.40
C ASN A 89 -22.14 -15.92 -17.96
N THR A 90 -21.62 -16.95 -17.31
CA THR A 90 -21.97 -17.36 -15.94
C THR A 90 -20.70 -17.65 -15.14
N PHE A 91 -20.72 -17.28 -13.87
CA PHE A 91 -19.64 -17.52 -12.90
C PHE A 91 -20.21 -17.93 -11.55
N THR A 92 -19.60 -18.92 -10.90
CA THR A 92 -19.99 -19.37 -9.57
C THR A 92 -18.93 -18.99 -8.54
N LEU A 93 -19.29 -18.13 -7.58
CA LEU A 93 -18.44 -17.84 -6.43
C LEU A 93 -18.83 -18.74 -5.26
N THR A 94 -17.84 -19.35 -4.61
CA THR A 94 -18.02 -19.97 -3.29
C THR A 94 -17.42 -19.04 -2.23
N ILE A 95 -18.26 -18.53 -1.33
CA ILE A 95 -17.81 -17.67 -0.23
C ILE A 95 -16.94 -18.50 0.72
N PRO A 96 -15.71 -18.07 1.06
CA PRO A 96 -14.83 -18.87 1.90
C PRO A 96 -15.43 -19.10 3.30
N ARG A 97 -15.44 -20.37 3.74
CA ARG A 97 -16.10 -20.81 4.99
C ARG A 97 -15.62 -20.13 6.28
N ARG A 98 -14.43 -19.54 6.26
CA ARG A 98 -13.81 -18.88 7.43
C ARG A 98 -13.53 -17.40 7.20
N ALA A 99 -13.98 -16.82 6.08
CA ALA A 99 -13.72 -15.43 5.77
C ALA A 99 -14.91 -14.55 6.17
N LYS A 100 -14.59 -13.42 6.81
CA LYS A 100 -15.44 -12.25 6.89
C LYS A 100 -14.93 -11.24 5.88
N GLY A 101 -15.81 -10.64 5.09
CA GLY A 101 -15.38 -9.66 4.11
C GLY A 101 -16.47 -9.19 3.17
N ILE A 102 -16.02 -8.43 2.18
CA ILE A 102 -16.79 -7.91 1.06
C ILE A 102 -16.15 -8.47 -0.20
N TRP A 103 -16.99 -8.96 -1.11
CA TRP A 103 -16.57 -9.50 -2.40
C TRP A 103 -17.27 -8.72 -3.50
N GLU A 104 -16.47 -8.08 -4.33
CA GLU A 104 -16.84 -7.47 -5.59
C GLU A 104 -16.71 -8.52 -6.70
N ILE A 105 -17.75 -8.70 -7.50
CA ILE A 105 -17.78 -9.62 -8.62
C ILE A 105 -18.05 -8.80 -9.87
N HIS A 106 -17.02 -8.61 -10.69
CA HIS A 106 -17.07 -7.82 -11.91
C HIS A 106 -17.06 -8.73 -13.14
N VAL A 107 -17.85 -8.41 -14.15
CA VAL A 107 -17.77 -9.04 -15.48
C VAL A 107 -17.55 -8.02 -16.59
N GLN A 108 -16.62 -8.34 -17.48
CA GLN A 108 -16.41 -7.64 -18.74
C GLN A 108 -16.96 -8.51 -19.88
N ALA A 109 -18.02 -8.05 -20.54
CA ALA A 109 -18.53 -8.63 -21.77
C ALA A 109 -17.86 -7.93 -22.96
N ILE A 110 -16.94 -8.62 -23.62
CA ILE A 110 -16.05 -8.08 -24.64
C ILE A 110 -16.59 -8.47 -26.02
N GLY A 111 -16.80 -7.48 -26.88
CA GLY A 111 -17.16 -7.65 -28.29
C GLY A 111 -16.12 -7.00 -29.20
N LYS A 112 -16.38 -6.97 -30.50
CA LYS A 112 -15.48 -6.39 -31.51
C LYS A 112 -15.19 -4.90 -31.29
N ASP A 113 -16.20 -4.13 -30.88
CA ASP A 113 -16.14 -2.67 -30.82
C ASP A 113 -16.30 -2.10 -29.40
N GLY A 114 -15.99 -2.90 -28.36
CA GLY A 114 -15.97 -2.39 -27.00
C GLY A 114 -16.15 -3.44 -25.91
N VAL A 115 -16.37 -2.95 -24.69
CA VAL A 115 -16.55 -3.75 -23.48
C VAL A 115 -17.74 -3.21 -22.69
N ALA A 116 -18.68 -4.07 -22.33
CA ALA A 116 -19.74 -3.76 -21.38
C ALA A 116 -19.41 -4.34 -20.02
N HIS A 117 -19.85 -3.65 -18.97
CA HIS A 117 -19.50 -3.94 -17.58
C HIS A 117 -20.77 -4.20 -16.76
N ALA A 118 -20.66 -5.14 -15.83
CA ALA A 118 -21.63 -5.32 -14.74
C ALA A 118 -20.89 -5.76 -13.49
N GLU A 119 -21.44 -5.40 -12.33
CA GLU A 119 -20.84 -5.69 -11.04
C GLU A 119 -21.89 -6.04 -9.99
N TRP A 120 -21.53 -6.97 -9.11
CA TRP A 120 -22.23 -7.28 -7.87
C TRP A 120 -21.28 -7.08 -6.69
N VAL A 121 -21.84 -6.77 -5.52
CA VAL A 121 -21.10 -6.80 -4.26
C VAL A 121 -21.86 -7.60 -3.21
N VAL A 122 -21.22 -8.63 -2.67
CA VAL A 122 -21.79 -9.44 -1.59
C VAL A 122 -20.94 -9.34 -0.33
N SER A 123 -21.56 -9.40 0.84
CA SER A 123 -20.83 -9.30 2.11
C SER A 123 -21.28 -10.35 3.13
N THR A 124 -20.34 -10.80 3.97
CA THR A 124 -20.62 -11.60 5.17
C THR A 124 -20.52 -10.77 6.45
N LEU A 125 -20.26 -9.47 6.35
CA LEU A 125 -20.16 -8.57 7.50
C LEU A 125 -21.56 -8.28 8.05
N THR A 126 -21.65 -8.24 9.37
CA THR A 126 -22.83 -7.70 10.07
C THR A 126 -22.98 -6.20 9.83
N LYS A 127 -24.14 -5.62 10.15
CA LYS A 127 -24.37 -4.17 10.02
C LYS A 127 -23.42 -3.35 10.88
N GLU A 128 -23.04 -3.86 12.05
CA GLU A 128 -22.08 -3.26 12.97
C GLU A 128 -20.64 -3.34 12.44
N GLU A 129 -20.37 -4.34 11.59
CA GLU A 129 -19.07 -4.54 10.94
C GLU A 129 -18.95 -3.80 9.59
N ALA A 130 -20.06 -3.27 9.05
CA ALA A 130 -20.10 -2.55 7.78
C ALA A 130 -19.25 -1.25 7.79
N PRO A 131 -18.78 -0.77 6.63
CA PRO A 131 -18.28 0.60 6.47
C PRO A 131 -19.40 1.62 6.68
N ASP A 132 -19.07 2.76 7.27
CA ASP A 132 -19.97 3.92 7.41
C ASP A 132 -20.23 4.61 6.06
N ILE A 133 -19.19 4.72 5.22
CA ILE A 133 -19.30 5.11 3.80
C ILE A 133 -18.89 3.91 2.96
N PHE A 134 -19.70 3.57 1.97
CA PHE A 134 -19.50 2.39 1.12
C PHE A 134 -19.89 2.73 -0.32
N GLU A 135 -18.94 2.62 -1.26
CA GLU A 135 -19.17 2.91 -2.67
C GLU A 135 -18.33 2.01 -3.59
N TYR A 136 -18.99 1.39 -4.55
CA TYR A 136 -18.43 0.48 -5.56
C TYR A 136 -18.95 0.80 -6.97
N PHE A 137 -19.82 1.81 -7.12
CA PHE A 137 -20.39 2.27 -8.38
C PHE A 137 -21.07 1.15 -9.20
N THR A 138 -21.58 0.11 -8.53
CA THR A 138 -22.12 -1.12 -9.13
C THR A 138 -23.24 -0.91 -10.14
N ASP A 139 -23.99 0.18 -10.00
CA ASP A 139 -25.10 0.63 -10.86
C ASP A 139 -24.66 1.61 -11.96
N GLY A 140 -23.35 1.89 -12.05
CA GLY A 140 -22.78 2.84 -13.00
C GLY A 140 -23.21 4.28 -12.72
N ARG A 141 -23.43 4.63 -11.44
CA ARG A 141 -23.83 5.96 -10.98
C ARG A 141 -23.13 6.31 -9.68
N PHE A 142 -23.03 7.60 -9.38
CA PHE A 142 -22.57 8.12 -8.08
C PHE A 142 -23.59 9.07 -7.43
N THR A 143 -24.74 9.30 -8.07
CA THR A 143 -25.84 10.12 -7.54
C THR A 143 -27.19 9.59 -8.05
N ASN A 144 -28.29 9.94 -7.38
CA ASN A 144 -29.67 9.53 -7.73
C ASN A 144 -29.80 8.00 -7.82
N ARG A 145 -29.27 7.32 -6.80
CA ARG A 145 -29.18 5.86 -6.72
C ARG A 145 -30.44 5.30 -6.07
N MET A 146 -30.90 4.17 -6.61
CA MET A 146 -32.17 3.56 -6.20
C MET A 146 -32.00 2.19 -5.53
N GLU A 147 -30.88 1.50 -5.77
CA GLU A 147 -30.56 0.22 -5.13
C GLU A 147 -30.06 0.45 -3.70
N THR A 148 -30.31 -0.47 -2.77
CA THR A 148 -29.70 -0.39 -1.42
C THR A 148 -28.34 -1.07 -1.39
N ASP A 149 -27.48 -0.65 -0.47
CA ASP A 149 -26.23 -1.37 -0.20
C ASP A 149 -26.46 -2.77 0.42
N PRO A 150 -25.42 -3.60 0.63
CA PRO A 150 -25.60 -4.96 1.15
C PRO A 150 -26.38 -5.02 2.48
N TRP A 151 -26.30 -3.99 3.32
CA TRP A 151 -26.95 -3.92 4.63
C TRP A 151 -28.34 -3.27 4.59
N GLY A 152 -28.89 -3.03 3.39
CA GLY A 152 -30.21 -2.45 3.20
C GLY A 152 -30.27 -0.94 3.48
N ARG A 153 -29.13 -0.25 3.43
CA ARG A 153 -29.07 1.21 3.60
C ARG A 153 -29.27 1.91 2.25
N THR A 154 -29.84 3.09 2.28
CA THR A 154 -29.84 4.00 1.12
C THR A 154 -28.38 4.38 0.79
N PRO A 155 -27.93 4.27 -0.47
CA PRO A 155 -26.61 4.70 -0.87
C PRO A 155 -26.42 6.20 -0.64
N ILE A 156 -25.17 6.59 -0.42
CA ILE A 156 -24.81 8.00 -0.38
C ILE A 156 -24.80 8.59 -1.79
N ASP A 157 -25.16 9.87 -1.89
CA ASP A 157 -24.95 10.63 -3.11
C ASP A 157 -23.58 11.33 -3.07
N TRP A 158 -22.97 11.40 -4.23
CA TRP A 158 -21.78 12.19 -4.50
C TRP A 158 -22.13 13.35 -5.43
N TYR A 159 -21.53 14.50 -5.15
CA TYR A 159 -21.77 15.75 -5.85
C TYR A 159 -20.53 16.13 -6.67
N THR A 160 -20.75 16.81 -7.79
CA THR A 160 -19.68 17.31 -8.64
C THR A 160 -19.26 18.71 -8.22
N VAL A 161 -18.00 19.04 -8.46
CA VAL A 161 -17.52 20.42 -8.33
C VAL A 161 -17.99 21.23 -9.55
N ALA A 162 -18.42 22.47 -9.32
CA ALA A 162 -18.80 23.39 -10.40
C ALA A 162 -17.64 23.58 -11.40
N ASP A 163 -17.98 23.78 -12.67
CA ASP A 163 -17.02 24.03 -13.75
C ASP A 163 -16.02 22.89 -14.05
N GLN A 164 -16.25 21.70 -13.46
CA GLN A 164 -15.50 20.48 -13.76
C GLN A 164 -16.41 19.43 -14.41
N PRO A 165 -15.93 18.71 -15.45
CA PRO A 165 -16.67 17.57 -15.99
C PRO A 165 -16.74 16.44 -14.94
N PRO A 166 -17.90 15.76 -14.80
CA PRO A 166 -18.02 14.62 -13.90
C PRO A 166 -17.11 13.46 -14.36
N PRO A 167 -16.62 12.62 -13.44
CA PRO A 167 -16.04 11.34 -13.81
C PRO A 167 -17.10 10.42 -14.44
N ASP A 168 -16.67 9.44 -15.23
CA ASP A 168 -17.54 8.44 -15.85
C ASP A 168 -17.61 7.15 -14.99
N PRO A 169 -18.75 6.85 -14.34
CA PRO A 169 -18.94 5.64 -13.55
C PRO A 169 -19.45 4.43 -14.36
N THR A 170 -19.76 4.57 -15.66
CA THR A 170 -20.54 3.58 -16.43
C THR A 170 -19.91 2.20 -16.53
N ARG A 171 -18.62 2.07 -16.21
CA ARG A 171 -17.88 0.81 -16.16
C ARG A 171 -17.91 0.11 -14.81
N CYS A 172 -18.77 0.55 -13.89
CA CYS A 172 -18.82 0.12 -12.49
C CYS A 172 -17.55 0.50 -11.69
N TYR A 173 -16.96 1.64 -12.05
CA TYR A 173 -15.87 2.31 -11.35
C TYR A 173 -15.70 3.70 -11.97
N LEU A 174 -15.09 4.64 -11.27
CA LEU A 174 -14.87 6.00 -11.78
C LEU A 174 -13.72 6.03 -12.78
N GLN A 175 -13.93 6.68 -13.93
CA GLN A 175 -12.88 7.09 -14.86
C GLN A 175 -12.78 8.62 -14.91
N SER A 176 -11.56 9.16 -15.00
CA SER A 176 -11.35 10.58 -15.27
C SER A 176 -12.04 11.00 -16.57
N ALA A 177 -12.61 12.21 -16.63
CA ALA A 177 -13.13 12.74 -17.89
C ALA A 177 -12.02 12.88 -18.94
N SER A 178 -12.40 12.71 -20.21
CA SER A 178 -11.50 12.86 -21.36
C SER A 178 -11.69 14.17 -22.13
N SER A 179 -12.59 15.04 -21.66
CA SER A 179 -12.88 16.35 -22.26
C SER A 179 -13.44 17.31 -21.23
N GLY A 180 -13.09 18.59 -21.34
CA GLY A 180 -13.59 19.66 -20.47
C GLY A 180 -12.57 20.79 -20.36
N PRO A 181 -12.86 21.82 -19.54
CA PRO A 181 -11.89 22.84 -19.20
C PRO A 181 -10.62 22.21 -18.61
N THR A 182 -9.47 22.74 -19.01
CA THR A 182 -8.19 22.32 -18.44
C THR A 182 -7.68 23.37 -17.44
N ASP A 183 -6.99 22.91 -16.40
CA ASP A 183 -6.20 23.82 -15.55
C ASP A 183 -4.94 24.33 -16.26
N ASP A 184 -4.15 25.18 -15.58
CA ASP A 184 -2.91 25.78 -16.11
C ASP A 184 -1.84 24.73 -16.47
N GLU A 185 -1.94 23.53 -15.88
CA GLU A 185 -1.06 22.41 -16.17
C GLU A 185 -1.59 21.58 -17.35
N GLY A 186 -2.79 21.84 -17.86
CA GLY A 186 -3.41 21.11 -18.96
C GLY A 186 -4.16 19.85 -18.52
N ASN A 187 -4.52 19.73 -17.24
CA ASN A 187 -5.34 18.62 -16.76
C ASN A 187 -6.83 18.89 -16.91
N VAL A 188 -7.56 17.93 -17.46
CA VAL A 188 -9.01 17.85 -17.26
C VAL A 188 -9.25 17.23 -15.89
N ASN A 189 -9.83 18.02 -14.98
CA ASN A 189 -10.08 17.61 -13.61
C ASN A 189 -11.53 17.15 -13.44
N SER A 190 -11.72 15.96 -12.88
CA SER A 190 -13.03 15.44 -12.49
C SER A 190 -13.05 15.16 -11.01
N THR A 191 -13.76 16.01 -10.26
CA THR A 191 -13.86 15.89 -8.80
C THR A 191 -15.28 15.58 -8.37
N ILE A 192 -15.43 14.57 -7.52
CA ILE A 192 -16.66 14.32 -6.78
C ILE A 192 -16.40 14.39 -5.28
N TYR A 193 -17.41 14.77 -4.51
CA TYR A 193 -17.35 14.83 -3.06
C TYR A 193 -18.66 14.39 -2.41
N THR A 194 -18.59 14.00 -1.15
CA THR A 194 -19.77 13.69 -0.34
C THR A 194 -19.58 14.27 1.07
N PRO A 195 -20.64 14.81 1.72
CA PRO A 195 -20.57 15.25 3.10
C PRO A 195 -20.10 14.12 4.03
N SER A 196 -19.18 14.43 4.93
CA SER A 196 -18.65 13.47 5.89
C SER A 196 -18.08 14.20 7.09
N ASP A 197 -18.50 13.80 8.29
CA ASP A 197 -17.97 14.26 9.57
C ASP A 197 -16.93 13.27 10.14
N ILE A 198 -16.49 12.28 9.37
CA ILE A 198 -15.51 11.27 9.81
C ILE A 198 -14.10 11.86 9.77
N ALA A 199 -13.55 12.16 10.94
CA ALA A 199 -12.15 12.62 11.08
C ALA A 199 -11.16 11.52 11.53
N TYR A 200 -11.67 10.40 12.06
CA TYR A 200 -10.86 9.30 12.61
C TYR A 200 -11.43 7.95 12.21
N GLY A 201 -10.56 7.03 11.81
CA GLY A 201 -11.00 5.75 11.27
C GLY A 201 -10.04 5.12 10.29
N THR A 202 -10.60 4.30 9.41
CA THR A 202 -9.90 3.69 8.27
C THR A 202 -10.59 4.09 6.97
N TRP A 203 -9.81 4.45 5.96
CA TRP A 203 -10.24 4.64 4.58
C TRP A 203 -9.57 3.59 3.70
N ILE A 204 -10.33 2.92 2.85
CA ILE A 204 -9.85 1.97 1.86
C ILE A 204 -10.39 2.39 0.50
N PHE A 205 -9.55 2.40 -0.52
CA PHE A 205 -9.96 2.62 -1.90
C PHE A 205 -9.00 1.95 -2.86
N LYS A 206 -9.45 1.72 -4.09
CA LYS A 206 -8.62 1.20 -5.18
C LYS A 206 -8.43 2.24 -6.27
N PHE A 207 -7.30 2.15 -6.96
CA PHE A 207 -7.02 2.98 -8.13
C PHE A 207 -6.29 2.19 -9.21
N LEU A 208 -6.44 2.64 -10.46
CA LEU A 208 -5.77 2.07 -11.62
C LEU A 208 -5.04 3.19 -12.35
N LEU A 209 -3.72 3.06 -12.47
CA LEU A 209 -2.92 3.96 -13.29
C LEU A 209 -2.89 3.52 -14.76
N PRO A 210 -2.93 4.47 -15.70
CA PRO A 210 -2.94 4.21 -17.14
C PRO A 210 -1.61 3.64 -17.69
N ALA A 211 -1.60 3.40 -19.02
CA ALA A 211 -0.66 2.58 -19.77
C ALA A 211 0.82 3.03 -19.83
N ASP A 212 1.63 2.24 -20.54
CA ASP A 212 3.08 2.07 -20.41
C ASP A 212 3.93 3.24 -20.96
N HIS A 213 3.31 4.26 -21.55
CA HIS A 213 4.04 5.36 -22.20
C HIS A 213 4.17 6.56 -21.25
N TYR A 214 5.37 6.73 -20.70
CA TYR A 214 5.85 8.00 -20.17
C TYR A 214 6.87 8.53 -21.19
N ASP A 215 6.50 9.54 -21.96
CA ASP A 215 7.39 10.16 -22.97
C ASP A 215 8.41 11.13 -22.35
N GLY A 216 8.47 11.23 -21.01
CA GLY A 216 9.30 12.18 -20.28
C GLY A 216 8.85 13.64 -20.44
N ARG A 217 7.72 13.88 -21.11
CA ARG A 217 7.09 15.19 -21.34
C ARG A 217 5.63 15.24 -20.89
N GLY A 218 5.06 14.10 -20.51
CA GLY A 218 3.69 13.90 -20.02
C GLY A 218 3.57 14.31 -18.56
N GLY A 219 2.77 15.34 -18.31
CA GLY A 219 2.52 15.91 -17.01
C GLY A 219 1.56 15.09 -16.13
N TRP A 220 0.94 15.79 -15.19
CA TRP A 220 0.51 15.26 -13.91
C TRP A 220 -0.85 14.53 -13.95
N THR A 221 -1.04 13.47 -14.74
CA THR A 221 -2.21 12.58 -14.56
C THR A 221 -2.14 11.94 -13.17
N HIS A 222 -3.13 12.21 -12.32
CA HIS A 222 -3.09 11.79 -10.93
C HIS A 222 -4.46 11.54 -10.31
N LEU A 223 -4.45 10.71 -9.27
CA LEU A 223 -5.54 10.55 -8.32
C LEU A 223 -5.19 11.41 -7.13
N ARG A 224 -6.17 12.14 -6.61
CA ARG A 224 -6.11 12.76 -5.29
C ARG A 224 -7.34 12.30 -4.51
N PHE A 225 -7.10 11.52 -3.46
CA PHE A 225 -8.11 11.10 -2.49
C PHE A 225 -7.97 11.97 -1.24
N CYS A 226 -8.91 12.89 -1.03
CA CYS A 226 -8.95 13.69 0.18
C CYS A 226 -9.85 13.01 1.21
N PHE A 227 -9.22 12.47 2.25
CA PHE A 227 -9.91 11.70 3.28
C PHE A 227 -10.40 12.54 4.45
N ILE A 228 -9.88 13.78 4.59
CA ILE A 228 -10.40 14.80 5.50
C ILE A 228 -10.33 16.14 4.79
N ASP A 229 -11.49 16.73 4.51
CA ASP A 229 -11.62 18.13 4.15
C ASP A 229 -12.27 18.86 5.33
N ALA A 230 -11.52 19.74 5.99
CA ALA A 230 -11.94 20.33 7.26
C ALA A 230 -12.88 21.53 7.04
N GLU A 231 -13.84 21.74 7.96
CA GLU A 231 -14.68 22.96 7.96
C GLU A 231 -13.86 24.25 8.12
N ASP A 232 -12.73 24.16 8.82
CA ASP A 232 -11.83 25.28 9.08
C ASP A 232 -10.90 25.50 7.87
N PRO A 233 -11.04 26.62 7.13
CA PRO A 233 -10.26 26.88 5.92
C PRO A 233 -8.77 27.09 6.21
N THR A 234 -8.38 27.27 7.47
CA THR A 234 -6.96 27.36 7.88
C THR A 234 -6.30 25.99 8.02
N ILE A 235 -7.10 24.91 8.05
CA ILE A 235 -6.61 23.53 8.09
C ILE A 235 -6.61 23.00 6.65
N PRO A 236 -5.44 22.77 6.04
CA PRO A 236 -5.40 22.21 4.70
C PRO A 236 -6.00 20.80 4.67
N PRO A 237 -6.60 20.40 3.54
CA PRO A 237 -7.16 19.06 3.38
C PRO A 237 -6.09 17.99 3.55
N PHE A 238 -6.50 16.86 4.13
CA PHE A 238 -5.68 15.66 4.17
C PHE A 238 -5.90 14.89 2.90
N TRP A 239 -4.82 14.62 2.19
CA TRP A 239 -4.84 14.06 0.86
C TRP A 239 -3.82 12.94 0.72
N TYR A 240 -4.18 11.97 -0.10
CA TYR A 240 -3.32 10.95 -0.67
C TYR A 240 -3.33 11.11 -2.19
N VAL A 241 -2.16 11.17 -2.80
CA VAL A 241 -1.97 11.44 -4.22
C VAL A 241 -1.08 10.40 -4.85
N ARG A 242 -1.51 9.94 -6.01
CA ARG A 242 -0.72 9.08 -6.90
C ARG A 242 -0.74 9.64 -8.30
N SER A 243 0.45 9.89 -8.85
CA SER A 243 0.59 10.33 -10.23
C SER A 243 1.33 9.30 -11.09
N MET A 244 1.11 9.39 -12.40
CA MET A 244 1.68 8.47 -13.39
C MET A 244 3.20 8.60 -13.54
N ASP A 245 3.74 9.77 -13.21
CA ASP A 245 5.17 10.11 -13.24
C ASP A 245 5.91 9.71 -11.96
N SER A 246 5.31 8.83 -11.13
CA SER A 246 5.82 8.25 -9.88
C SER A 246 5.82 9.15 -8.64
N HIS A 247 5.33 10.39 -8.73
CA HIS A 247 5.18 11.22 -7.53
C HIS A 247 4.12 10.66 -6.58
N ASN A 248 4.42 10.82 -5.30
CA ASN A 248 3.58 10.41 -4.19
C ASN A 248 3.44 11.57 -3.20
N TYR A 249 2.22 11.82 -2.74
CA TYR A 249 1.96 12.77 -1.67
C TYR A 249 0.89 12.26 -0.72
N THR A 250 1.22 12.19 0.55
CA THR A 250 0.37 11.93 1.70
C THR A 250 0.67 13.02 2.72
N GLY A 251 -0.34 13.80 3.10
CA GLY A 251 -0.10 14.85 4.09
C GLY A 251 -1.22 15.86 4.22
N LEU A 252 -0.85 17.09 4.59
CA LEU A 252 -1.73 18.21 4.90
C LEU A 252 -1.53 19.33 3.90
N GLY A 253 -2.36 19.36 2.87
CA GLY A 253 -2.25 20.29 1.76
C GLY A 253 -0.85 20.37 1.16
N HIS A 254 -0.55 21.49 0.52
CA HIS A 254 0.71 21.70 -0.19
C HIS A 254 1.92 22.00 0.71
N VAL A 255 1.69 22.36 1.99
CA VAL A 255 2.70 22.96 2.89
C VAL A 255 3.39 21.95 3.81
N ASN A 256 2.75 20.81 4.11
CA ASN A 256 3.33 19.73 4.94
C ASN A 256 3.10 18.38 4.24
N ARG A 257 3.86 18.15 3.18
CA ARG A 257 3.88 16.88 2.44
C ARG A 257 4.80 15.94 3.20
N ILE A 258 4.26 14.89 3.83
CA ILE A 258 5.03 14.11 4.81
C ILE A 258 5.89 13.03 4.15
N ASP A 259 5.53 12.61 2.94
CA ASP A 259 6.26 11.66 2.08
C ASP A 259 6.58 12.27 0.69
N HIS A 260 6.93 13.56 0.66
CA HIS A 260 7.19 14.31 -0.57
C HIS A 260 8.05 13.56 -1.59
N ASP A 261 7.53 13.36 -2.80
CA ASP A 261 8.24 12.70 -3.91
C ASP A 261 8.89 11.37 -3.53
N CYS A 262 8.28 10.64 -2.58
CA CYS A 262 8.68 9.28 -2.29
C CYS A 262 8.36 8.41 -3.49
N GLY A 263 9.35 8.26 -4.37
CA GLY A 263 9.24 7.52 -5.61
C GLY A 263 8.54 6.19 -5.40
N TRP A 264 7.42 6.04 -6.09
CA TRP A 264 6.70 4.78 -6.16
C TRP A 264 6.46 4.48 -7.63
N SER A 265 7.00 3.36 -8.10
CA SER A 265 6.83 2.92 -9.48
C SER A 265 5.78 1.80 -9.49
N PRO A 266 4.53 2.10 -9.89
CA PRO A 266 3.46 1.11 -9.94
C PRO A 266 3.74 0.05 -11.00
N VAL A 267 3.20 -1.14 -10.79
CA VAL A 267 2.89 -2.01 -11.93
C VAL A 267 1.71 -1.40 -12.67
N ARG A 268 1.98 -0.76 -13.81
CA ARG A 268 0.95 -0.11 -14.63
C ARG A 268 -0.10 -1.11 -15.09
N LYS A 269 -1.31 -0.61 -15.36
CA LYS A 269 -2.48 -1.43 -15.75
C LYS A 269 -2.90 -2.47 -14.69
N MET A 270 -2.52 -2.25 -13.43
CA MET A 270 -3.01 -3.02 -12.29
C MET A 270 -3.78 -2.14 -11.31
N TRP A 271 -4.81 -2.73 -10.70
CA TRP A 271 -5.51 -2.13 -9.59
C TRP A 271 -4.66 -2.21 -8.33
N HIS A 272 -4.55 -1.08 -7.63
CA HIS A 272 -3.82 -0.94 -6.38
C HIS A 272 -4.79 -0.57 -5.27
N GLU A 273 -4.73 -1.27 -4.14
CA GLU A 273 -5.51 -0.97 -2.95
C GLU A 273 -4.72 -0.07 -2.01
N VAL A 274 -5.33 1.02 -1.56
CA VAL A 274 -4.78 1.93 -0.56
C VAL A 274 -5.58 1.79 0.72
N LYS A 275 -4.87 1.73 1.84
CA LYS A 275 -5.46 1.79 3.18
C LYS A 275 -4.82 2.92 3.97
N ILE A 276 -5.64 3.83 4.48
CA ILE A 276 -5.23 4.93 5.35
C ILE A 276 -5.88 4.73 6.71
N ILE A 277 -5.11 4.84 7.79
CA ILE A 277 -5.62 4.78 9.16
C ILE A 277 -5.21 6.05 9.88
N ARG A 278 -6.19 6.70 10.52
CA ARG A 278 -5.95 7.88 11.36
C ARG A 278 -6.54 7.73 12.75
N THR A 279 -5.73 7.92 13.79
CA THR A 279 -6.12 7.75 15.19
C THR A 279 -6.27 9.08 15.94
N PRO A 280 -7.07 9.14 17.03
CA PRO A 280 -7.36 10.38 17.78
C PRO A 280 -6.14 11.06 18.42
N ASP A 281 -5.11 10.28 18.74
CA ASP A 281 -3.82 10.75 19.26
C ASP A 281 -2.89 11.34 18.17
N GLY A 282 -3.40 11.42 16.94
CA GLY A 282 -2.78 12.02 15.78
C GLY A 282 -2.06 11.04 14.87
N GLY A 283 -1.99 9.74 15.19
CA GLY A 283 -1.32 8.77 14.33
C GLY A 283 -1.94 8.72 12.93
N LEU A 284 -1.09 8.70 11.90
CA LEU A 284 -1.48 8.57 10.49
C LEU A 284 -0.62 7.48 9.84
N PHE A 285 -1.26 6.53 9.18
CA PHE A 285 -0.59 5.36 8.61
C PHE A 285 -1.16 5.05 7.23
N THR A 286 -0.30 4.68 6.29
CA THR A 286 -0.72 4.34 4.92
C THR A 286 -0.08 3.04 4.45
N TRP A 287 -0.88 2.20 3.79
CA TRP A 287 -0.45 1.01 3.06
C TRP A 287 -0.93 1.09 1.62
N THR A 288 -0.14 0.53 0.69
CA THR A 288 -0.59 0.19 -0.65
C THR A 288 -0.31 -1.27 -0.93
N ASP A 289 -1.31 -2.02 -1.39
CA ASP A 289 -1.24 -3.47 -1.66
C ASP A 289 -0.73 -4.29 -0.48
N GLY A 290 -1.07 -3.86 0.75
CA GLY A 290 -0.59 -4.46 1.99
C GLY A 290 0.84 -4.08 2.39
N THR A 291 1.58 -3.37 1.55
CA THR A 291 2.92 -2.85 1.87
C THR A 291 2.82 -1.52 2.60
N PHE A 292 3.49 -1.41 3.74
CA PHE A 292 3.54 -0.17 4.51
C PHE A 292 4.29 0.91 3.75
N GLN A 293 3.67 2.08 3.60
CA GLN A 293 4.25 3.22 2.90
C GLN A 293 4.68 4.33 3.84
N PHE A 294 3.94 4.59 4.91
CA PHE A 294 4.23 5.80 5.67
C PHE A 294 3.62 5.79 7.08
N ARG A 295 4.32 6.46 8.00
CA ARG A 295 3.85 6.84 9.33
C ARG A 295 4.05 8.33 9.59
N GLY A 296 3.00 8.99 10.08
CA GLY A 296 3.06 10.36 10.57
C GLY A 296 2.29 10.54 11.88
N ARG A 297 2.40 11.75 12.42
CA ARG A 297 1.55 12.23 13.51
C ARG A 297 1.07 13.64 13.24
N GLU A 298 -0.25 13.83 13.21
CA GLU A 298 -0.90 15.11 13.02
C GLU A 298 -2.15 15.29 13.91
N LEU A 299 -2.14 16.38 14.69
CA LEU A 299 -3.19 16.69 15.67
C LEU A 299 -4.28 17.63 15.14
N ARG A 300 -4.05 18.33 14.00
CA ARG A 300 -5.05 19.14 13.28
C ARG A 300 -6.10 18.26 12.59
N GLY A 301 -7.11 18.85 11.96
CA GLY A 301 -8.16 18.08 11.25
C GLY A 301 -8.98 17.20 12.17
N LYS A 302 -9.35 17.70 13.36
CA LYS A 302 -10.20 16.97 14.31
C LYS A 302 -11.67 16.91 13.88
N LYS A 303 -12.05 17.76 12.93
CA LYS A 303 -13.36 17.83 12.29
C LYS A 303 -13.17 17.66 10.79
N CYS A 304 -14.13 16.98 10.18
CA CYS A 304 -14.24 16.80 8.74
C CYS A 304 -15.60 17.38 8.31
N ALA A 305 -15.66 17.94 7.12
CA ALA A 305 -16.86 18.42 6.46
C ALA A 305 -17.21 17.54 5.25
N SER A 306 -16.18 17.08 4.54
CA SER A 306 -16.36 16.28 3.34
C SER A 306 -15.21 15.32 3.07
N LEU A 307 -15.49 14.36 2.20
CA LEU A 307 -14.51 13.51 1.55
C LEU A 307 -14.58 13.75 0.05
N ASN A 308 -13.44 13.82 -0.64
CA ASN A 308 -13.42 14.05 -2.09
C ASN A 308 -12.44 13.14 -2.85
N ILE A 309 -12.80 12.86 -4.10
CA ILE A 309 -12.02 12.09 -5.05
C ILE A 309 -11.84 12.96 -6.28
N LYS A 310 -10.59 13.30 -6.59
CA LYS A 310 -10.20 14.03 -7.80
C LYS A 310 -9.41 13.11 -8.72
N LEU A 311 -9.85 13.02 -9.97
CA LEU A 311 -9.17 12.32 -11.05
C LEU A 311 -8.73 13.37 -12.08
N ALA A 312 -7.42 13.52 -12.27
CA ALA A 312 -6.83 14.46 -13.22
C ALA A 312 -6.30 13.70 -14.44
N HIS A 313 -6.76 14.08 -15.64
CA HIS A 313 -6.31 13.52 -16.91
C HIS A 313 -5.48 14.57 -17.66
N TYR A 314 -4.16 14.39 -17.68
CA TYR A 314 -3.25 15.34 -18.33
C TYR A 314 -3.36 15.26 -19.85
N ARG A 315 -3.70 16.40 -20.48
CA ARG A 315 -3.80 16.59 -21.93
C ARG A 315 -4.45 15.40 -22.67
N PRO A 316 -5.75 15.14 -22.47
CA PRO A 316 -6.44 14.01 -23.11
C PRO A 316 -6.36 14.06 -24.65
N ASP A 317 -6.18 15.24 -25.24
CA ASP A 317 -5.93 15.45 -26.67
C ASP A 317 -4.61 14.84 -27.15
N ARG A 318 -3.60 14.77 -26.28
CA ARG A 318 -2.27 14.21 -26.58
C ARG A 318 -2.02 12.84 -25.95
N ASN A 319 -2.67 12.57 -24.83
CA ASN A 319 -2.54 11.34 -24.06
C ASN A 319 -3.91 10.69 -23.79
N PRO A 320 -4.67 10.31 -24.84
CA PRO A 320 -6.03 9.77 -24.68
C PRO A 320 -6.08 8.45 -23.88
N GLU A 321 -4.96 7.72 -23.80
CA GLU A 321 -4.83 6.49 -23.01
C GLU A 321 -4.48 6.76 -21.53
N GLY A 322 -4.24 8.01 -21.16
CA GLY A 322 -3.85 8.49 -19.83
C GLY A 322 -4.97 8.47 -18.78
N VAL A 323 -5.96 7.60 -18.93
CA VAL A 323 -7.17 7.54 -18.09
C VAL A 323 -6.86 6.90 -16.74
N ILE A 324 -7.00 7.68 -15.67
CA ILE A 324 -6.90 7.18 -14.30
C ILE A 324 -8.27 6.77 -13.77
N CYS A 325 -8.32 5.66 -13.02
CA CYS A 325 -9.57 5.15 -12.45
C CYS A 325 -9.50 5.02 -10.93
N CYS A 326 -10.66 5.07 -10.27
CA CYS A 326 -10.82 4.85 -8.83
C CYS A 326 -12.09 4.04 -8.53
N ASP A 327 -12.04 3.23 -7.47
CA ASP A 327 -13.15 2.36 -7.07
C ASP A 327 -13.04 1.93 -5.58
N MET A 328 -14.00 1.16 -5.09
CA MET A 328 -13.96 0.44 -3.81
C MET A 328 -13.77 1.35 -2.59
N VAL A 329 -14.55 2.41 -2.46
CA VAL A 329 -14.42 3.36 -1.35
C VAL A 329 -15.12 2.82 -0.12
N GLU A 330 -14.35 2.48 0.91
CA GLU A 330 -14.85 2.08 2.22
C GLU A 330 -14.28 3.01 3.29
N VAL A 331 -15.15 3.57 4.14
CA VAL A 331 -14.73 4.37 5.31
C VAL A 331 -15.34 3.80 6.57
N TYR A 332 -14.50 3.57 7.58
CA TYR A 332 -14.89 3.00 8.86
C TYR A 332 -14.59 4.00 9.98
N ARG A 333 -15.62 4.62 10.54
CA ARG A 333 -15.52 5.56 11.64
C ARG A 333 -15.01 4.87 12.90
N ASN A 334 -14.00 5.46 13.54
CA ASN A 334 -13.45 5.01 14.82
C ASN A 334 -13.05 3.51 14.86
N ARG A 335 -12.83 2.91 13.70
CA ARG A 335 -12.38 1.53 13.54
C ARG A 335 -11.07 1.57 12.77
N TYR A 336 -10.04 1.02 13.37
CA TYR A 336 -8.66 1.10 12.88
C TYR A 336 -8.23 -0.28 12.40
N LEU A 337 -8.45 -0.55 11.11
CA LEU A 337 -8.27 -1.87 10.49
C LEU A 337 -6.80 -2.14 10.13
N PHE A 338 -5.92 -2.01 11.13
CA PHE A 338 -4.49 -2.29 10.98
C PHE A 338 -4.29 -3.71 10.45
N PRO A 339 -3.40 -3.92 9.46
CA PRO A 339 -2.98 -5.26 9.09
C PRO A 339 -2.51 -6.01 10.33
N ARG A 340 -2.97 -7.24 10.54
CA ARG A 340 -2.62 -8.04 11.71
C ARG A 340 -2.13 -9.41 11.30
N SER A 341 -0.89 -9.70 11.60
CA SER A 341 -0.26 -11.00 11.34
C SER A 341 0.80 -11.27 12.40
N ILE A 342 0.86 -12.50 12.91
CA ILE A 342 2.02 -12.95 13.68
C ILE A 342 2.44 -14.28 13.07
N ARG A 343 3.67 -14.32 12.56
CA ARG A 343 4.19 -15.47 11.82
C ARG A 343 5.65 -15.71 12.16
N TYR A 344 6.06 -16.97 12.10
CA TYR A 344 7.47 -17.32 12.00
C TYR A 344 7.83 -17.47 10.53
N GLY A 345 8.85 -16.77 10.06
CA GLY A 345 9.26 -16.84 8.66
C GLY A 345 10.36 -15.86 8.32
N GLU A 346 10.57 -15.70 7.02
CA GLU A 346 11.55 -14.76 6.49
C GLU A 346 11.05 -13.32 6.57
N TYR A 347 11.99 -12.42 6.82
CA TYR A 347 11.79 -10.97 6.83
C TYR A 347 13.05 -10.27 6.32
N ILE A 348 12.87 -9.04 5.85
CA ILE A 348 13.99 -8.20 5.41
C ILE A 348 14.64 -7.60 6.65
N HIS A 349 15.80 -8.14 6.99
CA HIS A 349 16.60 -7.70 8.11
C HIS A 349 17.35 -6.41 7.79
N ASP A 350 17.84 -6.24 6.57
CA ASP A 350 18.53 -5.02 6.13
C ASP A 350 18.61 -4.95 4.60
N TRP A 351 19.31 -3.95 4.06
CA TRP A 351 19.62 -3.81 2.65
C TRP A 351 21.12 -3.69 2.45
N ALA A 352 21.68 -4.61 1.66
CA ALA A 352 23.09 -4.62 1.30
C ALA A 352 23.27 -4.16 -0.14
N TRP A 353 24.29 -3.35 -0.40
CA TRP A 353 24.63 -2.94 -1.74
C TRP A 353 25.39 -4.04 -2.48
N LYS A 354 24.97 -4.41 -3.69
CA LYS A 354 25.69 -5.39 -4.52
C LYS A 354 25.89 -4.94 -5.97
N ARG A 355 26.98 -5.44 -6.57
CA ARG A 355 27.28 -5.35 -8.00
C ARG A 355 26.65 -6.56 -8.71
N TRP A 356 26.03 -6.31 -9.85
CA TRP A 356 25.19 -7.27 -10.59
C TRP A 356 25.96 -8.50 -11.12
N GLU A 357 25.39 -9.70 -10.95
CA GLU A 357 25.75 -10.95 -11.66
C GLU A 357 24.45 -11.54 -12.28
N PRO A 358 24.39 -11.84 -13.60
CA PRO A 358 23.14 -12.17 -14.32
C PRO A 358 22.31 -13.34 -13.76
N LEU A 359 22.93 -14.27 -13.01
CA LEU A 359 22.31 -15.49 -12.50
C LEU A 359 21.50 -15.29 -11.19
N GLU A 360 21.63 -14.16 -10.49
CA GLU A 360 20.95 -13.97 -9.19
C GLU A 360 19.45 -13.66 -9.35
N ILE A 361 19.00 -13.15 -10.49
CA ILE A 361 17.67 -12.54 -10.70
C ILE A 361 16.51 -13.54 -10.66
N GLU A 362 16.66 -14.73 -11.25
CA GLU A 362 15.59 -15.76 -11.26
C GLU A 362 15.20 -16.23 -9.85
N ARG A 363 16.10 -16.07 -8.87
CA ARG A 363 15.83 -16.43 -7.47
C ARG A 363 15.03 -15.36 -6.74
N TRP A 364 15.17 -14.08 -7.09
CA TRP A 364 14.64 -12.95 -6.33
C TRP A 364 13.20 -12.56 -6.69
N PHE A 365 12.78 -12.81 -7.92
CA PHE A 365 11.35 -12.69 -8.31
C PHE A 365 10.42 -13.59 -7.48
N ARG A 366 10.96 -14.58 -6.73
CA ARG A 366 10.19 -15.43 -5.82
C ARG A 366 9.80 -14.78 -4.49
N PHE A 367 10.34 -13.61 -4.14
CA PHE A 367 10.16 -12.97 -2.83
C PHE A 367 9.29 -11.71 -2.84
N GLY A 368 8.80 -11.30 -4.02
CA GLY A 368 7.70 -10.34 -4.12
C GLY A 368 6.49 -10.83 -3.32
N SER A 369 5.77 -9.94 -2.63
CA SER A 369 4.61 -10.23 -1.78
C SER A 369 3.77 -11.46 -2.20
N PRO A 370 3.20 -12.24 -1.26
CA PRO A 370 2.28 -13.35 -1.56
C PRO A 370 1.09 -12.99 -2.48
N THR A 371 0.81 -11.70 -2.69
CA THR A 371 -0.18 -11.21 -3.66
C THR A 371 0.27 -11.33 -5.13
N TYR A 372 1.56 -11.52 -5.42
CA TYR A 372 2.08 -11.62 -6.78
C TYR A 372 2.04 -13.04 -7.40
N PHE A 373 1.53 -14.05 -6.69
CA PHE A 373 1.58 -15.46 -7.13
C PHE A 373 0.29 -16.05 -7.68
N LEU A 374 -0.77 -15.26 -7.91
CA LEU A 374 -2.04 -15.81 -8.41
C LEU A 374 -2.26 -15.69 -9.93
N VAL A 375 -1.29 -15.17 -10.69
CA VAL A 375 -1.26 -15.32 -12.14
C VAL A 375 -0.04 -16.18 -12.48
N PRO A 376 -0.19 -17.35 -13.15
CA PRO A 376 0.98 -18.11 -13.58
C PRO A 376 1.81 -17.19 -14.50
N PRO A 377 3.10 -16.96 -14.21
CA PRO A 377 3.91 -16.12 -15.07
C PRO A 377 4.01 -16.81 -16.42
N LYS A 378 3.33 -16.27 -17.43
CA LYS A 378 3.88 -16.39 -18.78
C LYS A 378 5.25 -15.74 -18.71
N PRO A 379 6.33 -16.39 -19.18
CA PRO A 379 7.65 -15.80 -19.18
C PRO A 379 7.60 -14.56 -20.08
N ILE A 380 7.42 -13.39 -19.48
CA ILE A 380 7.74 -12.14 -20.16
C ILE A 380 9.26 -12.16 -20.21
N ALA A 381 9.81 -12.62 -21.33
CA ALA A 381 11.19 -12.37 -21.68
C ALA A 381 11.34 -10.85 -21.73
N ILE A 382 11.86 -10.26 -20.65
CA ILE A 382 12.22 -8.85 -20.59
C ILE A 382 13.40 -8.69 -21.55
N ASN A 383 13.10 -8.34 -22.80
CA ASN A 383 14.08 -8.04 -23.81
C ASN A 383 14.64 -6.63 -23.55
N LEU A 384 15.42 -6.49 -22.49
CA LEU A 384 16.24 -5.30 -22.26
C LEU A 384 17.24 -5.23 -23.42
N SER A 385 16.99 -4.31 -24.36
CA SER A 385 17.91 -4.12 -25.48
C SER A 385 19.33 -3.91 -24.95
N ARG A 386 20.32 -4.59 -25.54
CA ARG A 386 21.75 -4.47 -25.19
C ARG A 386 22.27 -3.01 -25.21
N ARG A 387 21.53 -2.08 -25.84
CA ARG A 387 21.84 -0.65 -25.87
C ARG A 387 21.44 0.11 -24.60
N THR A 388 20.36 -0.29 -23.91
CA THR A 388 19.93 0.34 -22.64
C THR A 388 20.87 -0.05 -21.49
N VAL A 389 21.38 -1.29 -21.53
CA VAL A 389 22.29 -1.89 -20.54
C VAL A 389 23.70 -1.29 -20.59
N LYS A 390 24.15 -0.77 -21.74
CA LYS A 390 25.52 -0.26 -21.91
C LYS A 390 25.75 1.16 -21.38
N ARG A 391 24.69 1.94 -21.11
CA ARG A 391 24.79 3.38 -20.84
C ARG A 391 24.77 3.75 -19.35
N TRP A 392 24.36 2.82 -18.46
CA TRP A 392 24.10 3.13 -17.04
C TRP A 392 24.46 1.92 -16.14
N GLY A 393 25.40 2.09 -15.21
CA GLY A 393 26.14 1.01 -14.52
C GLY A 393 25.33 0.00 -13.66
N ASN A 394 25.95 -1.17 -13.47
CA ASN A 394 25.42 -2.44 -12.93
C ASN A 394 25.34 -2.52 -11.37
N GLN A 395 24.49 -1.74 -10.68
CA GLN A 395 24.47 -1.68 -9.19
C GLN A 395 23.06 -1.49 -8.58
N MET A 396 22.75 -2.16 -7.45
CA MET A 396 21.47 -2.06 -6.71
C MET A 396 21.57 -2.47 -5.23
N TYR A 397 20.62 -2.02 -4.40
CA TYR A 397 20.39 -2.58 -3.06
C TYR A 397 19.62 -3.91 -3.14
N LEU A 398 20.11 -4.93 -2.44
CA LEU A 398 19.47 -6.23 -2.29
C LEU A 398 19.06 -6.47 -0.82
N PRO A 399 17.91 -7.11 -0.58
CA PRO A 399 17.46 -7.40 0.77
C PRO A 399 18.36 -8.45 1.43
N VAL A 400 18.77 -8.17 2.66
CA VAL A 400 19.37 -9.13 3.58
C VAL A 400 18.24 -9.82 4.34
N ILE A 401 18.05 -11.11 4.09
CA ILE A 401 16.94 -11.88 4.69
C ILE A 401 17.43 -12.62 5.94
N LYS A 402 16.65 -12.53 7.02
CA LYS A 402 16.76 -13.41 8.20
C LYS A 402 15.42 -14.09 8.49
N LYS A 403 15.44 -15.09 9.36
CA LYS A 403 14.24 -15.77 9.89
C LYS A 403 13.95 -15.32 11.31
N GLY A 404 12.67 -15.13 11.63
CA GLY A 404 12.24 -14.68 12.94
C GLY A 404 10.73 -14.72 13.10
N ILE A 405 10.27 -14.34 14.28
CA ILE A 405 8.87 -14.04 14.54
C ILE A 405 8.62 -12.59 14.11
N VAL A 406 7.76 -12.42 13.11
CA VAL A 406 7.34 -11.12 12.59
C VAL A 406 5.99 -10.78 13.16
N VAL A 407 5.90 -9.60 13.79
CA VAL A 407 4.71 -9.04 14.40
C VAL A 407 4.23 -7.88 13.56
N GLU A 408 3.06 -8.04 12.94
CA GLU A 408 2.33 -7.03 12.19
C GLU A 408 1.03 -6.69 12.92
N GLY A 409 0.74 -5.40 13.07
CA GLY A 409 -0.46 -4.88 13.73
C GLY A 409 -0.19 -4.15 15.03
N THR A 410 -1.25 -3.64 15.67
CA THR A 410 -1.17 -2.79 16.86
C THR A 410 -1.68 -3.48 18.12
N ASN A 411 -1.27 -2.97 19.30
CA ASN A 411 -1.61 -3.53 20.61
C ASN A 411 -1.34 -5.04 20.72
N ILE A 412 -0.23 -5.52 20.14
CA ILE A 412 0.19 -6.91 20.27
C ILE A 412 0.93 -7.11 21.59
N ARG A 413 0.62 -8.18 22.31
CA ARG A 413 1.28 -8.59 23.57
C ARG A 413 2.12 -9.85 23.38
N LEU A 414 3.04 -10.14 24.31
CA LEU A 414 3.86 -11.37 24.24
C LEU A 414 2.99 -12.64 24.27
N ARG A 415 1.90 -12.65 25.05
CA ARG A 415 0.93 -13.76 25.05
C ARG A 415 0.28 -14.00 23.69
N ASP A 416 0.05 -12.95 22.89
CA ASP A 416 -0.59 -13.07 21.58
C ASP A 416 0.36 -13.76 20.61
N ILE A 417 1.66 -13.45 20.71
CA ILE A 417 2.71 -14.13 19.97
C ILE A 417 2.72 -15.62 20.30
N ALA A 418 2.78 -15.98 21.59
CA ALA A 418 2.78 -17.38 22.01
C ALA A 418 1.52 -18.14 21.52
N ASN A 419 0.35 -17.53 21.65
CA ASN A 419 -0.94 -18.10 21.23
C ASN A 419 -1.02 -18.31 19.71
N ARG A 420 -0.35 -17.45 18.92
CA ARG A 420 -0.39 -17.50 17.45
C ARG A 420 0.71 -18.37 16.84
N ILE A 421 1.90 -18.40 17.44
CA ILE A 421 3.04 -19.23 17.02
C ILE A 421 2.85 -20.69 17.43
N ARG A 422 2.30 -20.94 18.63
CA ARG A 422 2.02 -22.29 19.17
C ARG A 422 3.20 -23.26 19.08
N ASN A 423 4.42 -22.74 19.19
CA ASN A 423 5.64 -23.53 19.13
C ASN A 423 6.59 -23.05 20.23
N LYS A 424 6.62 -23.79 21.34
CA LYS A 424 7.47 -23.48 22.50
C LYS A 424 8.97 -23.50 22.18
N LYS A 425 9.40 -24.21 21.13
CA LYS A 425 10.80 -24.20 20.68
C LYS A 425 11.22 -22.85 20.09
N LEU A 426 10.26 -22.02 19.65
CA LEU A 426 10.51 -20.69 19.11
C LEU A 426 10.15 -19.60 20.12
N PHE A 427 8.98 -19.74 20.76
CA PHE A 427 8.45 -18.74 21.68
C PHE A 427 7.54 -19.38 22.72
N GLU A 428 7.86 -19.17 23.98
CA GLU A 428 7.08 -19.63 25.13
C GLU A 428 6.62 -18.43 25.97
N TYR A 429 5.45 -18.53 26.59
CA TYR A 429 4.93 -17.53 27.51
C TYR A 429 4.29 -18.20 28.72
N ASP A 430 4.77 -17.85 29.91
CA ASP A 430 4.16 -18.22 31.18
C ASP A 430 3.21 -17.11 31.66
N ARG A 431 1.93 -17.44 31.77
CA ARG A 431 0.88 -16.50 32.21
C ARG A 431 1.00 -16.11 33.68
N LYS A 432 1.54 -16.98 34.53
CA LYS A 432 1.65 -16.73 35.98
C LYS A 432 2.74 -15.70 36.26
N THR A 433 3.87 -15.85 35.60
CA THR A 433 5.03 -14.96 35.77
C THR A 433 5.08 -13.83 34.73
N LYS A 434 4.14 -13.80 33.76
CA LYS A 434 4.13 -12.90 32.60
C LYS A 434 5.48 -12.86 31.86
N THR A 435 6.14 -14.01 31.79
CA THR A 435 7.49 -14.13 31.22
C THR A 435 7.44 -14.87 29.90
N ALA A 436 8.02 -14.28 28.86
CA ALA A 436 8.28 -14.92 27.57
C ALA A 436 9.73 -15.36 27.44
N ILE A 437 9.96 -16.48 26.75
CA ILE A 437 11.29 -16.91 26.29
C ILE A 437 11.26 -17.00 24.76
N CYS A 438 12.07 -16.18 24.10
CA CYS A 438 12.24 -16.13 22.65
C CYS A 438 13.55 -16.84 22.25
N ARG A 439 13.44 -17.79 21.32
CA ARG A 439 14.54 -18.64 20.80
C ARG A 439 14.80 -18.37 19.32
N THR A 440 14.49 -17.16 18.87
CA THR A 440 14.68 -16.68 17.49
C THR A 440 14.73 -15.15 17.47
N ASN A 441 14.91 -14.57 16.29
CA ASN A 441 14.76 -13.13 16.11
C ASN A 441 13.30 -12.73 16.35
N LEU A 442 13.08 -11.59 17.01
CA LEU A 442 11.76 -11.01 17.18
C LEU A 442 11.72 -9.68 16.44
N VAL A 443 10.69 -9.47 15.62
CA VAL A 443 10.59 -8.32 14.73
C VAL A 443 9.24 -7.66 14.91
N ILE A 444 9.25 -6.37 15.24
CA ILE A 444 8.09 -5.50 15.11
C ILE A 444 8.16 -4.92 13.71
N SER A 445 7.27 -5.39 12.82
CA SER A 445 7.27 -4.97 11.42
C SER A 445 6.91 -3.49 11.29
N GLU A 446 7.10 -2.97 10.08
CA GLU A 446 6.85 -1.59 9.73
C GLU A 446 5.43 -1.15 10.14
N GLY A 447 5.33 0.04 10.71
CA GLY A 447 4.05 0.59 11.19
C GLY A 447 3.37 -0.16 12.34
N SER A 448 3.97 -1.23 12.87
CA SER A 448 3.34 -2.13 13.85
C SER A 448 3.73 -1.78 15.29
N GLU A 449 3.06 -2.35 16.28
CA GLU A 449 3.30 -2.07 17.70
C GLU A 449 3.37 -3.36 18.53
N LEU A 450 4.40 -3.44 19.38
CA LEU A 450 4.48 -4.41 20.47
C LEU A 450 4.38 -3.67 21.81
N VAL A 451 3.54 -4.16 22.70
CA VAL A 451 3.33 -3.59 24.04
C VAL A 451 3.67 -4.61 25.13
N LEU A 452 4.64 -4.26 25.97
CA LEU A 452 4.97 -4.97 27.21
C LEU A 452 4.44 -4.15 28.38
N ASP A 453 3.63 -4.77 29.25
CA ASP A 453 3.05 -4.11 30.42
C ASP A 453 3.07 -5.04 31.63
N GLY A 454 4.04 -4.83 32.52
CA GLY A 454 4.38 -5.77 33.57
C GLY A 454 4.89 -7.12 33.04
N GLU A 455 5.42 -7.17 31.80
CA GLU A 455 5.88 -8.40 31.16
C GLU A 455 7.41 -8.48 31.12
N THR A 456 7.95 -9.71 31.14
CA THR A 456 9.38 -9.97 30.93
C THR A 456 9.59 -10.71 29.62
N LEU A 457 10.42 -10.18 28.72
CA LEU A 457 10.90 -10.87 27.52
C LEU A 457 12.35 -11.31 27.72
N LYS A 458 12.61 -12.61 27.54
CA LYS A 458 13.96 -13.17 27.59
C LYS A 458 14.38 -13.72 26.22
N PHE A 459 15.56 -13.37 25.73
CA PHE A 459 16.19 -14.05 24.60
C PHE A 459 17.08 -15.20 25.10
N ASP A 460 16.93 -16.38 24.50
CA ASP A 460 17.64 -17.60 24.87
C ASP A 460 18.83 -17.85 23.94
N CYS A 461 19.80 -16.94 23.97
CA CYS A 461 20.98 -16.96 23.11
C CYS A 461 21.95 -18.08 23.54
N GLN A 462 22.46 -18.84 22.59
CA GLN A 462 23.52 -19.84 22.75
C GLN A 462 24.91 -19.27 22.42
N LYS A 463 24.95 -18.07 21.85
CA LYS A 463 26.15 -17.28 21.61
C LYS A 463 25.80 -15.80 21.59
N ASP A 464 26.80 -14.97 21.84
CA ASP A 464 26.71 -13.52 21.81
C ASP A 464 26.14 -13.01 20.49
N GLY A 465 25.15 -12.12 20.56
CA GLY A 465 24.52 -11.50 19.40
C GLY A 465 23.77 -12.46 18.47
N GLN A 466 23.38 -13.65 18.95
CA GLN A 466 22.74 -14.67 18.10
C GLN A 466 21.39 -14.20 17.53
N TYR A 467 20.59 -13.50 18.34
CA TYR A 467 19.26 -13.06 17.97
C TYR A 467 19.13 -11.55 18.05
N ASP A 468 18.37 -11.01 17.10
CA ASP A 468 18.03 -9.61 17.01
C ASP A 468 16.62 -9.37 17.58
N PHE A 469 16.48 -8.28 18.33
CA PHE A 469 15.20 -7.64 18.55
C PHE A 469 15.08 -6.44 17.61
N ALA A 470 14.29 -6.61 16.56
CA ALA A 470 14.14 -5.63 15.50
C ALA A 470 12.91 -4.73 15.70
N VAL A 471 13.11 -3.43 15.61
CA VAL A 471 12.06 -2.41 15.54
C VAL A 471 12.17 -1.71 14.20
N MET A 472 11.29 -2.07 13.27
CA MET A 472 11.37 -1.64 11.88
C MET A 472 10.83 -0.22 11.68
N PHE A 473 10.85 0.26 10.45
CA PHE A 473 10.48 1.63 10.12
C PHE A 473 9.06 1.99 10.55
N GLY A 474 8.92 3.10 11.27
CA GLY A 474 7.61 3.50 11.78
C GLY A 474 7.02 2.53 12.79
N ALA A 475 7.75 1.54 13.31
CA ALA A 475 7.25 0.62 14.33
C ALA A 475 7.28 1.26 15.73
N THR A 476 6.46 0.75 16.64
CA THR A 476 6.38 1.19 18.04
C THR A 476 6.77 0.06 18.98
N LEU A 477 7.69 0.32 19.90
CA LEU A 477 7.88 -0.48 21.10
C LEU A 477 7.38 0.31 22.30
N ARG A 478 6.37 -0.22 22.99
CA ARG A 478 5.84 0.34 24.23
C ARG A 478 6.15 -0.60 25.39
N MET A 479 6.78 -0.09 26.43
CA MET A 479 7.18 -0.84 27.61
C MET A 479 6.81 -0.07 28.87
N ASN A 480 5.98 -0.67 29.73
CA ASN A 480 5.62 -0.13 31.03
C ASN A 480 5.92 -1.17 32.11
N ASN A 481 6.67 -0.79 33.15
CA ASN A 481 6.98 -1.67 34.29
C ASN A 481 7.52 -3.05 33.83
N SER A 482 8.32 -3.09 32.77
CA SER A 482 8.64 -4.32 32.03
C SER A 482 10.14 -4.58 31.97
N LYS A 483 10.52 -5.81 31.63
CA LYS A 483 11.93 -6.22 31.51
C LYS A 483 12.22 -6.89 30.16
N ILE A 484 13.32 -6.51 29.52
CA ILE A 484 13.93 -7.26 28.41
C ILE A 484 15.32 -7.70 28.87
N THR A 485 15.65 -8.98 28.68
CA THR A 485 16.93 -9.57 29.11
C THR A 485 17.22 -10.85 28.32
N THR A 486 18.25 -11.59 28.72
CA THR A 486 18.56 -12.94 28.24
C THR A 486 18.36 -13.99 29.33
N THR A 487 18.38 -15.27 28.97
CA THR A 487 18.31 -16.42 29.91
C THR A 487 19.66 -16.74 30.55
N ASN A 488 20.77 -16.31 29.93
CA ASN A 488 22.15 -16.58 30.30
C ASN A 488 23.05 -15.37 29.99
N ASP A 489 24.37 -15.55 30.03
CA ASP A 489 25.35 -14.46 29.83
C ASP A 489 25.47 -13.97 28.37
N HIS A 490 24.96 -14.72 27.39
CA HIS A 490 25.04 -14.32 25.98
C HIS A 490 24.00 -13.25 25.64
N TYR A 491 24.46 -12.10 25.14
CA TYR A 491 23.58 -10.96 24.84
C TYR A 491 22.79 -11.15 23.54
N PHE A 492 21.68 -10.41 23.41
CA PHE A 492 20.95 -10.23 22.15
C PHE A 492 21.33 -8.89 21.50
N ASN A 493 21.08 -8.72 20.21
CA ASN A 493 21.32 -7.45 19.52
C ASN A 493 20.05 -6.65 19.30
N TRP A 494 20.14 -5.34 19.39
CA TRP A 494 19.11 -4.47 18.84
C TRP A 494 19.30 -4.29 17.34
N ARG A 495 18.19 -4.35 16.61
CA ARG A 495 18.11 -3.93 15.20
C ARG A 495 17.05 -2.84 15.10
N LEU A 496 17.44 -1.62 15.35
CA LEU A 496 16.55 -0.47 15.21
C LEU A 496 16.72 0.10 13.80
N ALA A 497 15.61 0.29 13.08
CA ALA A 497 15.63 1.01 11.81
C ALA A 497 16.36 2.35 12.00
N SER A 498 17.36 2.60 11.15
CA SER A 498 18.30 3.69 11.30
C SER A 498 19.09 3.91 10.02
N ILE A 499 20.00 4.88 10.04
CA ILE A 499 20.94 5.11 8.95
C ILE A 499 21.90 3.94 8.73
N THR A 500 22.21 3.16 9.76
CA THR A 500 23.11 2.00 9.63
C THR A 500 22.37 0.70 9.33
N HIS A 501 21.11 0.56 9.76
CA HIS A 501 20.20 -0.54 9.40
C HIS A 501 18.93 0.02 8.74
N PHE A 502 18.84 -0.07 7.42
CA PHE A 502 17.85 0.68 6.66
C PHE A 502 16.41 0.30 7.01
N GLY A 503 15.54 1.30 7.11
CA GLY A 503 14.16 1.11 7.55
C GLY A 503 13.14 0.89 6.43
N TYR A 504 13.34 1.48 5.25
CA TYR A 504 12.23 1.75 4.33
C TYR A 504 12.25 0.91 3.04
N HIS A 505 11.06 0.48 2.62
CA HIS A 505 10.84 -0.56 1.63
C HIS A 505 10.12 -0.06 0.33
N ALA A 506 9.56 1.15 0.23
CA ALA A 506 8.55 1.37 -0.83
C ALA A 506 9.05 1.36 -2.30
N GLY A 507 10.35 1.55 -2.56
CA GLY A 507 10.89 1.59 -3.92
C GLY A 507 10.96 0.24 -4.66
N PRO A 508 11.64 -0.80 -4.12
CA PRO A 508 11.99 -1.98 -4.90
C PRO A 508 10.90 -3.06 -5.04
N LEU A 509 9.91 -3.17 -4.14
CA LEU A 509 8.88 -4.24 -4.24
C LEU A 509 7.77 -3.94 -5.27
N HIS A 510 7.65 -2.71 -5.75
CA HIS A 510 6.57 -2.30 -6.66
C HIS A 510 7.01 -2.18 -8.13
N SER A 511 8.32 -2.26 -8.44
CA SER A 511 8.84 -2.10 -9.80
C SER A 511 9.69 -3.28 -10.27
N PRO A 512 9.13 -4.18 -11.10
CA PRO A 512 9.93 -5.15 -11.84
C PRO A 512 10.48 -4.61 -13.18
N ILE A 513 10.02 -3.45 -13.68
CA ILE A 513 10.16 -3.11 -15.12
C ILE A 513 10.96 -1.83 -15.41
N TYR A 514 11.02 -0.82 -14.54
CA TYR A 514 11.56 0.49 -14.99
C TYR A 514 12.67 1.16 -14.17
N THR A 515 13.04 0.68 -12.99
CA THR A 515 14.17 1.29 -12.26
C THR A 515 14.96 0.27 -11.44
N PRO A 516 16.19 -0.12 -11.84
CA PRO A 516 17.18 -0.66 -10.90
C PRO A 516 17.67 0.40 -9.89
N TRP A 517 17.10 1.60 -9.91
CA TRP A 517 17.44 2.73 -9.07
C TRP A 517 16.60 2.69 -7.79
N THR A 518 17.23 2.28 -6.71
CA THR A 518 16.76 2.59 -5.35
C THR A 518 17.69 3.66 -4.80
N THR A 519 17.46 4.92 -5.15
CA THR A 519 18.12 6.07 -4.51
C THR A 519 17.47 6.43 -3.16
N ASP A 520 16.32 5.83 -2.85
CA ASP A 520 15.39 6.34 -1.82
C ASP A 520 15.23 5.38 -0.63
N LEU A 521 16.32 4.73 -0.20
CA LEU A 521 16.33 4.13 1.14
C LEU A 521 16.31 5.26 2.17
N TRP A 522 15.26 5.31 2.99
CA TRP A 522 15.19 6.30 4.05
C TRP A 522 16.28 6.03 5.09
N TYR A 523 17.09 7.04 5.37
CA TYR A 523 18.17 7.03 6.37
C TYR A 523 17.65 7.23 7.80
N HIS A 524 16.38 6.92 8.03
CA HIS A 524 15.64 7.26 9.25
C HIS A 524 14.94 6.04 9.80
N GLY A 525 14.90 5.95 11.13
CA GLY A 525 14.12 4.93 11.79
C GLY A 525 12.63 5.24 11.79
N LEU A 526 12.26 6.50 12.08
CA LEU A 526 10.89 6.89 12.43
C LEU A 526 10.22 5.97 13.47
N CYS A 527 11.01 5.18 14.19
CA CYS A 527 10.52 4.31 15.23
C CYS A 527 10.01 5.16 16.40
N THR A 528 9.12 4.56 17.19
CA THR A 528 8.60 5.14 18.41
C THR A 528 8.99 4.24 19.57
N LEU A 529 9.75 4.75 20.53
CA LEU A 529 10.10 4.04 21.75
C LEU A 529 9.46 4.75 22.95
N LEU A 530 8.56 4.07 23.63
CA LEU A 530 7.84 4.58 24.80
C LEU A 530 8.12 3.61 25.96
N ILE A 531 9.12 3.93 26.77
CA ILE A 531 9.72 3.00 27.75
C ILE A 531 9.72 3.66 29.12
N HIS A 532 8.86 3.18 30.01
CA HIS A 532 8.68 3.76 31.34
C HIS A 532 8.88 2.71 32.43
N ASN A 533 9.58 3.09 33.50
CA ASN A 533 9.74 2.27 34.71
C ASN A 533 10.29 0.85 34.41
N SER A 534 11.18 0.74 33.43
CA SER A 534 11.54 -0.55 32.83
C SER A 534 13.03 -0.87 32.96
N THR A 535 13.41 -2.09 32.64
CA THR A 535 14.81 -2.54 32.60
C THR A 535 15.10 -3.23 31.27
N ILE A 536 16.14 -2.79 30.58
CA ILE A 536 16.68 -3.45 29.39
C ILE A 536 18.10 -3.89 29.75
N ASP A 537 18.33 -5.21 29.74
CA ASP A 537 19.56 -5.83 30.23
C ASP A 537 20.17 -6.78 29.20
N ASN A 538 21.50 -6.92 29.24
CA ASN A 538 22.31 -7.84 28.45
C ASN A 538 22.06 -7.76 26.93
N PHE A 539 22.40 -6.61 26.35
CA PHE A 539 22.21 -6.35 24.92
C PHE A 539 23.42 -5.70 24.27
N GLY A 540 23.49 -5.80 22.95
CA GLY A 540 24.42 -5.08 22.09
C GLY A 540 23.71 -4.18 21.07
N TYR A 541 24.45 -3.21 20.53
CA TYR A 541 24.05 -2.39 19.37
C TYR A 541 22.79 -1.51 19.54
N PHE A 542 22.65 -0.76 20.64
CA PHE A 542 21.50 0.15 20.75
C PHE A 542 21.78 1.45 19.99
N PHE A 543 21.26 1.57 18.76
CA PHE A 543 21.42 2.76 17.93
C PHE A 543 20.10 3.20 17.29
N ILE A 544 19.66 4.41 17.63
CA ILE A 544 18.47 5.03 17.05
C ILE A 544 18.91 6.23 16.22
N SER A 545 18.39 6.35 15.00
CA SER A 545 18.57 7.57 14.20
C SER A 545 17.27 8.13 13.66
N SER A 546 17.02 9.42 13.91
CA SER A 546 15.81 10.16 13.50
C SER A 546 14.52 9.41 13.88
N PRO A 547 14.29 9.15 15.17
CA PRO A 547 13.05 8.55 15.65
C PRO A 547 11.89 9.54 15.51
N MET A 548 10.67 9.01 15.38
CA MET A 548 9.47 9.85 15.38
C MET A 548 9.17 10.34 16.80
N GLN A 549 9.34 9.47 17.80
CA GLN A 549 9.11 9.79 19.20
C GLN A 549 9.99 8.90 20.10
N VAL A 550 10.62 9.49 21.11
CA VAL A 550 11.38 8.77 22.14
C VAL A 550 11.00 9.31 23.49
N GLU A 551 10.33 8.49 24.29
CA GLU A 551 10.00 8.79 25.67
C GLU A 551 10.54 7.65 26.53
N ILE A 552 11.63 7.90 27.24
CA ILE A 552 12.30 6.91 28.08
C ILE A 552 12.45 7.52 29.47
N THR A 553 11.73 7.00 30.45
CA THR A 553 11.71 7.56 31.81
C THR A 553 11.91 6.49 32.87
N ASN A 554 12.67 6.80 33.92
CA ASN A 554 12.89 5.91 35.07
C ASN A 554 13.29 4.48 34.62
N THR A 555 14.26 4.39 33.72
CA THR A 555 14.60 3.14 33.02
C THR A 555 16.08 2.81 33.15
N LYS A 556 16.37 1.53 33.36
CA LYS A 556 17.72 1.02 33.55
C LYS A 556 18.18 0.28 32.30
N PHE A 557 19.30 0.70 31.73
CA PHE A 557 20.03 -0.01 30.69
C PHE A 557 21.28 -0.63 31.32
N THR A 558 21.33 -1.95 31.44
CA THR A 558 22.39 -2.65 32.16
C THR A 558 23.04 -3.74 31.32
N ASN A 559 24.27 -4.10 31.68
CA ASN A 559 25.06 -5.13 31.01
C ASN A 559 25.17 -4.86 29.48
N ILE A 560 25.48 -3.61 29.15
CA ILE A 560 25.54 -3.12 27.75
C ILE A 560 26.86 -3.57 27.12
N HIS A 561 26.78 -4.22 25.95
CA HIS A 561 27.92 -4.64 25.16
C HIS A 561 28.12 -3.69 23.98
N GLU A 562 29.31 -3.11 23.87
CA GLU A 562 29.66 -2.20 22.80
C GLU A 562 30.10 -3.01 21.57
N VAL A 563 29.24 -3.07 20.56
CA VAL A 563 29.45 -3.85 19.34
C VAL A 563 29.06 -3.04 18.11
N ASP A 564 29.53 -3.42 16.93
CA ASP A 564 29.09 -2.84 15.65
C ASP A 564 28.56 -3.96 14.74
N THR A 565 27.26 -3.93 14.45
CA THR A 565 26.58 -4.96 13.63
C THR A 565 26.18 -4.47 12.24
N ALA A 566 26.50 -3.22 11.91
CA ALA A 566 26.07 -2.61 10.65
C ALA A 566 26.96 -2.94 9.46
N ASP A 567 26.34 -2.90 8.29
CA ASP A 567 27.01 -3.01 7.01
C ASP A 567 27.38 -1.61 6.45
N TYR A 568 28.67 -1.43 6.20
CA TYR A 568 29.29 -0.22 5.65
C TYR A 568 29.85 -0.44 4.24
N GLU A 569 29.68 -1.63 3.64
CA GLU A 569 30.22 -1.93 2.33
C GLU A 569 29.53 -1.14 1.20
N HIS A 570 30.39 -0.78 0.23
CA HIS A 570 30.30 0.06 -0.96
C HIS A 570 29.02 0.89 -1.29
N LEU A 571 29.26 2.19 -1.53
CA LEU A 571 28.47 3.11 -2.36
C LEU A 571 29.44 3.64 -3.43
N TRP A 572 29.18 3.42 -4.71
CA TRP A 572 29.99 4.01 -5.82
C TRP A 572 29.26 5.27 -6.31
N PRO A 573 29.92 6.27 -6.91
CA PRO A 573 29.69 7.65 -6.56
C PRO A 573 28.92 8.27 -7.71
N ARG A 574 27.59 8.23 -7.67
CA ARG A 574 26.87 9.23 -8.45
C ARG A 574 27.16 10.61 -7.85
N PRO A 575 27.31 11.66 -8.67
CA PRO A 575 27.25 13.03 -8.17
C PRO A 575 25.92 13.19 -7.40
N GLY A 576 25.98 13.29 -6.06
CA GLY A 576 24.83 13.27 -5.15
C GLY A 576 24.88 12.19 -4.05
N GLU A 577 25.32 10.96 -4.37
CA GLU A 577 25.33 9.79 -3.45
C GLU A 577 26.59 9.70 -2.57
N PHE A 578 27.61 10.53 -2.84
CA PHE A 578 28.77 10.70 -1.94
C PHE A 578 28.36 11.03 -0.49
N ARG A 579 27.20 11.69 -0.32
CA ARG A 579 26.67 12.07 0.99
C ARG A 579 26.29 10.84 1.81
N THR A 580 25.71 9.79 1.23
CA THR A 580 25.22 8.61 1.96
C THR A 580 26.33 7.80 2.62
N LYS A 581 27.45 7.57 1.92
CA LYS A 581 28.56 6.77 2.44
C LYS A 581 29.26 7.50 3.56
N ALA A 582 29.56 8.77 3.30
CA ALA A 582 30.14 9.65 4.28
C ALA A 582 29.23 9.73 5.52
N LEU A 583 27.92 9.80 5.32
CA LEU A 583 26.96 9.83 6.42
C LEU A 583 26.91 8.50 7.19
N LYS A 584 26.79 7.33 6.55
CA LYS A 584 26.88 6.01 7.21
C LYS A 584 28.20 5.83 7.96
N ASN A 585 29.32 6.19 7.33
CA ASN A 585 30.65 6.06 7.91
C ASN A 585 30.89 6.96 9.13
N LYS A 586 30.20 8.11 9.23
CA LYS A 586 30.22 8.94 10.46
C LYS A 586 29.70 8.19 11.67
N PHE A 587 28.85 7.18 11.47
CA PHE A 587 28.31 6.34 12.54
C PHE A 587 29.04 5.01 12.67
N LYS A 588 30.20 4.80 12.02
CA LYS A 588 30.97 3.55 12.15
C LYS A 588 31.59 3.42 13.55
N GLY A 589 31.57 2.21 14.09
CA GLY A 589 32.20 1.89 15.38
C GLY A 589 31.25 1.20 16.36
N ASN A 590 31.84 0.65 17.43
CA ASN A 590 31.11 -0.04 18.48
C ASN A 590 30.13 0.90 19.19
N LYS A 591 28.88 0.46 19.34
CA LYS A 591 27.79 1.23 19.92
C LYS A 591 27.31 0.59 21.20
N GLY A 592 27.37 1.35 22.29
CA GLY A 592 26.68 1.04 23.54
C GLY A 592 25.23 1.53 23.45
N PHE A 593 25.02 2.80 23.79
CA PHE A 593 23.73 3.49 23.62
C PHE A 593 23.91 4.77 22.82
N TRP A 594 23.41 4.78 21.59
CA TRP A 594 23.56 5.89 20.65
C TRP A 594 22.19 6.39 20.19
N LEU A 595 22.00 7.71 20.28
CA LEU A 595 20.81 8.40 19.81
C LEU A 595 21.23 9.55 18.90
N ALA A 596 20.78 9.53 17.65
CA ALA A 596 21.13 10.54 16.66
C ALA A 596 19.89 11.14 15.99
N MET A 597 19.58 12.40 16.26
CA MET A 597 18.63 13.17 15.45
C MET A 597 19.41 13.78 14.29
N ILE A 598 19.10 13.36 13.07
CA ILE A 598 19.88 13.76 11.90
C ILE A 598 19.08 14.71 11.02
N SER A 599 17.85 14.35 10.64
CA SER A 599 17.13 15.12 9.59
C SER A 599 15.62 15.19 9.69
N ILE A 600 15.00 14.42 10.57
CA ILE A 600 13.55 14.49 10.77
C ILE A 600 13.29 15.02 12.16
N ARG A 601 12.38 15.99 12.24
CA ARG A 601 11.89 16.53 13.50
C ARG A 601 11.23 15.40 14.31
N THR A 602 11.81 15.09 15.47
CA THR A 602 11.17 14.24 16.47
C THR A 602 9.97 14.98 17.05
N ILE A 603 8.81 14.33 17.09
CA ILE A 603 7.52 14.94 17.48
C ILE A 603 7.30 14.87 19.01
N GLY A 604 7.97 13.93 19.69
CA GLY A 604 7.98 13.85 21.15
C GLY A 604 9.32 13.31 21.66
N PHE A 605 9.91 14.00 22.62
CA PHE A 605 11.21 13.66 23.20
C PHE A 605 11.20 13.91 24.71
N ASP A 606 11.31 12.85 25.50
CA ASP A 606 11.51 12.89 26.95
C ASP A 606 12.49 11.80 27.35
N ILE A 607 13.66 12.16 27.86
CA ILE A 607 14.63 11.21 28.40
C ILE A 607 15.07 11.70 29.76
N ARG A 608 14.67 11.00 30.83
CA ARG A 608 14.96 11.38 32.21
C ARG A 608 14.99 10.21 33.18
N ASP A 609 15.78 10.33 34.24
CA ASP A 609 15.91 9.32 35.29
C ASP A 609 16.43 7.98 34.75
N LEU A 610 17.41 8.02 33.83
CA LEU A 610 18.03 6.82 33.26
C LEU A 610 19.25 6.38 34.06
N THR A 611 19.45 5.07 34.16
CA THR A 611 20.69 4.46 34.66
C THR A 611 21.35 3.65 33.54
N PHE A 612 22.64 3.88 33.29
CA PHE A 612 23.43 3.11 32.33
C PHE A 612 24.54 2.33 33.02
N LYS A 613 24.70 1.04 32.70
CA LYS A 613 25.81 0.21 33.17
C LYS A 613 26.30 -0.71 32.06
N GLY A 614 27.52 -0.49 31.58
CA GLY A 614 28.17 -1.37 30.61
C GLY A 614 28.57 -2.72 31.21
N LYS A 615 28.71 -3.75 30.37
CA LYS A 615 29.43 -5.00 30.75
C LYS A 615 30.88 -4.67 31.12
N ARG A 616 31.47 -3.71 30.40
CA ARG A 616 32.79 -3.11 30.65
C ARG A 616 32.63 -1.62 30.89
N SER A 617 33.65 -1.00 31.49
CA SER A 617 33.70 0.44 31.74
C SER A 617 35.07 0.99 31.32
N PRO A 618 35.14 2.21 30.76
CA PRO A 618 34.03 3.14 30.49
C PRO A 618 33.08 2.65 29.39
N LEU A 619 31.84 3.15 29.39
CA LEU A 619 30.80 2.83 28.39
C LEU A 619 30.61 4.02 27.45
N ASN A 620 30.54 3.78 26.13
CA ASN A 620 30.18 4.79 25.15
C ASN A 620 28.67 5.06 25.14
N LEU A 621 28.31 6.25 25.63
CA LEU A 621 27.00 6.87 25.50
C LEU A 621 27.12 8.03 24.52
N THR A 622 26.32 8.04 23.46
CA THR A 622 26.36 9.11 22.46
C THR A 622 24.98 9.70 22.22
N PHE A 623 24.86 11.01 22.39
CA PHE A 623 23.68 11.79 22.05
C PHE A 623 24.08 12.83 21.02
N MET A 624 23.60 12.65 19.79
CA MET A 624 23.75 13.60 18.69
C MET A 624 22.38 14.22 18.46
N MET A 625 22.18 15.39 19.04
CA MET A 625 20.93 16.13 18.95
C MET A 625 21.09 17.19 17.86
N ASN A 626 20.19 17.22 16.88
CA ASN A 626 20.15 18.32 15.95
C ASN A 626 19.43 19.48 16.65
N ASP A 627 20.17 20.52 17.00
CA ASP A 627 19.60 21.84 17.09
C ASP A 627 19.52 22.38 15.65
N VAL A 628 18.56 23.23 15.33
CA VAL A 628 18.36 23.89 14.02
C VAL A 628 17.41 23.20 13.02
N ASP A 629 16.30 23.91 12.81
CA ASP A 629 15.41 23.92 11.65
C ASP A 629 16.13 23.57 10.33
N TYR A 630 15.70 22.52 9.65
CA TYR A 630 16.20 22.12 8.32
C TYR A 630 15.92 23.13 7.20
N LYS A 631 15.50 24.36 7.52
CA LYS A 631 15.21 25.44 6.56
C LYS A 631 16.47 26.10 5.98
N ASN A 632 17.65 25.89 6.56
CA ASN A 632 18.87 26.63 6.20
C ASN A 632 20.04 25.78 5.64
N LEU A 633 19.78 24.58 5.09
CA LEU A 633 20.77 23.85 4.29
C LEU A 633 20.26 23.65 2.85
N ASN A 634 20.06 24.78 2.16
CA ASN A 634 20.09 24.88 0.71
C ASN A 634 21.45 25.46 0.30
#